data_AF-A0A396SDL6-F1
#
_entry.id   AF-A0A396SDL6-F1
#
_cell.length_a   1.000
_cell.length_b   1.000
_cell.length_c   1.000
_cell.angle_alpha   90.00
_cell.angle_beta   90.00
_cell.angle_gamma   90.00
#
_symmetry.space_group_name_H-M   'P 1'
#
loop_
_entity.id
_entity.type
_entity.pdbx_description
1 polymer ?
#
loop_
_entity_poly.entity_id
_entity_poly.type
_entity_poly.pdbx_seq_one_letter_code
_entity_poly.pdbx_strand_id
1 'polypeptide(L)'
;MEIRDLFNLENDATFQQLNQQVNSFNTLKVLKLENHEIRHSNILGWLLNPRENHGLRDYFLRKMVEHLILSEENSNNVQYETVGDILNQSLMDSHVYREVKTTNNRFIDLLIVNQQTKTVLLIENKFYSTESKDQLDDYLNFIDETFKDFTIIPIYLTLDGEEPTNKQYFILTYERIESILHAVLMLYKDQISDNVYKFIEDYNQVLKEKFYPNQTQILQAIEIYRNHKQTIEGLIEESPALKQLHFESGYQFEFIMKYWDTIQYVNKHGQNILSYSFEQFIQQQFDGQVHYKAHPTVPNLLPPEWEQISRFPVKEANYWLGKGLIVGLNKQMIVDCV
;
A
#
# COMPACT_ATOMS: atom_id res chain seq x y z
N MET A 1 16.48 -7.79 -31.12
CA MET A 1 15.09 -7.32 -31.14
C MET A 1 14.87 -6.53 -32.41
N GLU A 2 13.87 -6.87 -33.23
CA GLU A 2 13.62 -6.17 -34.48
C GLU A 2 12.74 -4.94 -34.24
N ILE A 3 12.91 -3.88 -35.04
CA ILE A 3 12.07 -2.67 -34.93
C ILE A 3 10.57 -2.97 -35.13
N ARG A 4 10.26 -4.02 -35.91
CA ARG A 4 8.91 -4.51 -36.13
C ARG A 4 8.25 -4.99 -34.83
N ASP A 5 9.02 -5.60 -33.93
CA ASP A 5 8.50 -6.11 -32.65
C ASP A 5 8.07 -4.94 -31.75
N LEU A 6 8.85 -3.84 -31.76
CA LEU A 6 8.51 -2.61 -31.06
C LEU A 6 7.24 -1.96 -31.63
N PHE A 7 7.07 -1.94 -32.96
CA PHE A 7 5.85 -1.44 -33.58
C PHE A 7 4.63 -2.32 -33.28
N ASN A 8 4.81 -3.65 -33.23
CA ASN A 8 3.72 -4.55 -32.87
C ASN A 8 3.26 -4.31 -31.42
N LEU A 9 4.21 -4.14 -30.50
CA LEU A 9 3.92 -3.80 -29.10
C LEU A 9 3.28 -2.41 -28.96
N GLU A 10 3.77 -1.39 -29.69
CA GLU A 10 3.20 -0.05 -29.61
C GLU A 10 1.74 0.00 -30.12
N ASN A 11 1.42 -0.76 -31.16
CA ASN A 11 0.07 -0.80 -31.74
C ASN A 11 -0.88 -1.75 -30.99
N ASP A 12 -0.41 -2.45 -29.96
CA ASP A 12 -1.26 -3.25 -29.09
C ASP A 12 -2.14 -2.34 -28.24
N ALA A 13 -3.47 -2.44 -28.43
CA ALA A 13 -4.43 -1.60 -27.73
C ALA A 13 -4.40 -1.83 -26.20
N THR A 14 -4.18 -3.07 -25.77
CA THR A 14 -4.06 -3.44 -24.35
C THR A 14 -2.81 -2.81 -23.75
N PHE A 15 -1.69 -2.81 -24.49
CA PHE A 15 -0.47 -2.11 -24.08
C PHE A 15 -0.67 -0.60 -23.94
N GLN A 16 -1.33 0.05 -24.91
CA GLN A 16 -1.61 1.49 -24.84
C GLN A 16 -2.54 1.87 -23.69
N GLN A 17 -3.57 1.05 -23.42
CA GLN A 17 -4.46 1.25 -22.28
C GLN A 17 -3.72 1.11 -20.95
N LEU A 18 -2.91 0.05 -20.79
CA LEU A 18 -2.11 -0.15 -19.59
C LEU A 18 -1.12 1.01 -19.40
N ASN A 19 -0.49 1.48 -20.49
CA ASN A 19 0.44 2.59 -20.45
C ASN A 19 -0.20 3.89 -19.93
N GLN A 20 -1.42 4.21 -20.37
CA GLN A 20 -2.16 5.38 -19.86
C GLN A 20 -2.50 5.26 -18.37
N GLN A 21 -2.79 4.04 -17.90
CA GLN A 21 -3.15 3.79 -16.51
C GLN A 21 -1.92 3.84 -15.59
N VAL A 22 -0.84 3.16 -15.96
CA VAL A 22 0.43 3.12 -15.20
C VAL A 22 1.05 4.52 -15.11
N ASN A 23 1.04 5.27 -16.22
CA ASN A 23 1.59 6.62 -16.29
C ASN A 23 0.55 7.72 -16.01
N SER A 24 -0.56 7.39 -15.34
CA SER A 24 -1.54 8.39 -14.94
C SER A 24 -0.88 9.45 -14.05
N PHE A 25 -1.15 10.73 -14.34
CA PHE A 25 -0.56 11.83 -13.60
C PHE A 25 -0.97 11.78 -12.13
N ASN A 26 0.01 11.82 -11.24
CA ASN A 26 -0.16 11.95 -9.81
C ASN A 26 0.98 12.81 -9.27
N THR A 27 0.64 13.88 -8.56
CA THR A 27 1.63 14.87 -8.09
C THR A 27 2.67 14.25 -7.16
N LEU A 28 2.26 13.27 -6.35
CA LEU A 28 3.11 12.63 -5.35
C LEU A 28 4.04 11.58 -5.96
N LYS A 29 3.61 10.89 -7.03
CA LYS A 29 4.50 10.03 -7.82
C LYS A 29 5.61 10.83 -8.51
N VAL A 30 5.29 12.02 -9.03
CA VAL A 30 6.29 12.95 -9.57
C VAL A 30 7.32 13.32 -8.50
N LEU A 31 6.86 13.54 -7.27
CA LEU A 31 7.72 13.77 -6.11
C LEU A 31 8.38 12.50 -5.57
N LYS A 32 8.26 11.34 -6.25
CA LYS A 32 8.78 10.03 -5.84
C LYS A 32 8.42 9.68 -4.40
N LEU A 33 7.20 10.01 -3.96
CA LEU A 33 6.74 9.76 -2.60
C LEU A 33 6.90 8.30 -2.20
N GLU A 34 6.57 7.41 -3.13
CA GLU A 34 6.67 5.96 -3.02
C GLU A 34 8.05 5.40 -2.72
N ASN A 35 9.12 6.19 -2.64
CA ASN A 35 10.46 5.66 -2.31
C ASN A 35 11.03 6.27 -1.02
N HIS A 36 10.27 7.11 -0.31
CA HIS A 36 10.81 7.93 0.79
C HIS A 36 9.82 8.09 1.95
N GLU A 37 10.08 7.37 3.05
CA GLU A 37 9.26 7.38 4.28
C GLU A 37 9.05 8.79 4.85
N ILE A 38 10.10 9.62 4.85
CA ILE A 38 10.03 11.02 5.28
C ILE A 38 8.93 11.83 4.56
N ARG A 39 8.63 11.51 3.29
CA ARG A 39 7.57 12.19 2.54
C ARG A 39 6.18 11.77 3.01
N HIS A 40 6.01 10.52 3.40
CA HIS A 40 4.79 10.06 4.06
C HIS A 40 4.60 10.76 5.42
N SER A 41 5.66 10.86 6.23
CA SER A 41 5.63 11.59 7.50
C SER A 41 5.26 13.06 7.31
N ASN A 42 5.72 13.72 6.24
CA ASN A 42 5.31 15.10 5.94
C ASN A 42 3.82 15.25 5.64
N ILE A 43 3.24 14.34 4.84
CA ILE A 43 1.80 14.37 4.53
C ILE A 43 0.98 14.06 5.78
N LEU A 44 1.36 13.02 6.53
CA LEU A 44 0.70 12.66 7.79
C LEU A 44 0.78 13.81 8.79
N GLY A 45 1.95 14.42 8.97
CA GLY A 45 2.13 15.55 9.86
C GLY A 45 1.39 16.82 9.42
N TRP A 46 0.96 16.92 8.16
CA TRP A 46 0.03 17.96 7.71
C TRP A 46 -1.42 17.57 8.03
N LEU A 47 -1.85 16.35 7.70
CA LEU A 47 -3.22 15.86 7.97
C LEU A 47 -3.55 15.77 9.47
N LEU A 48 -2.57 15.42 10.30
CA LEU A 48 -2.72 15.23 11.74
C LEU A 48 -2.73 16.57 12.52
N ASN A 49 -2.42 17.70 11.87
CA ASN A 49 -2.34 18.99 12.55
C ASN A 49 -3.65 19.78 12.39
N PRO A 50 -4.47 19.92 13.46
CA PRO A 50 -5.78 20.55 13.36
C PRO A 50 -5.77 22.02 12.93
N ARG A 51 -4.60 22.66 12.98
CA ARG A 51 -4.38 24.08 12.64
C ARG A 51 -3.82 24.30 11.23
N GLU A 52 -3.59 23.23 10.47
CA GLU A 52 -3.15 23.34 9.08
C GLU A 52 -4.28 23.72 8.13
N ASN A 53 -3.90 24.08 6.90
CA ASN A 53 -4.80 24.61 5.88
C ASN A 53 -5.63 23.54 5.13
N HIS A 54 -5.70 22.30 5.62
CA HIS A 54 -6.52 21.24 5.01
C HIS A 54 -8.02 21.35 5.33
N GLY A 55 -8.43 22.16 6.30
CA GLY A 55 -9.85 22.39 6.61
C GLY A 55 -10.59 21.25 7.33
N LEU A 56 -9.88 20.17 7.69
CA LEU A 56 -10.45 19.00 8.38
C LEU A 56 -10.52 19.16 9.91
N ARG A 57 -9.96 20.25 10.47
CA ARG A 57 -9.86 20.45 11.92
C ARG A 57 -9.18 19.23 12.58
N ASP A 58 -9.61 18.79 13.76
CA ASP A 58 -9.06 17.62 14.45
C ASP A 58 -9.62 16.27 13.94
N TYR A 59 -10.42 16.25 12.86
CA TYR A 59 -11.10 15.04 12.39
C TYR A 59 -10.12 13.90 12.08
N PHE A 60 -9.09 14.16 11.27
CA PHE A 60 -8.16 13.13 10.84
C PHE A 60 -7.36 12.56 12.03
N LEU A 61 -6.87 13.45 12.91
CA LEU A 61 -6.20 13.07 14.15
C LEU A 61 -7.10 12.23 15.06
N ARG A 62 -8.34 12.65 15.29
CA ARG A 62 -9.32 11.92 16.10
C ARG A 62 -9.60 10.53 15.52
N LYS A 63 -9.82 10.43 14.21
CA LYS A 63 -10.03 9.13 13.55
C LYS A 63 -8.82 8.21 13.66
N MET A 64 -7.62 8.74 13.53
CA MET A 64 -6.41 7.95 13.74
C MET A 64 -6.35 7.38 15.17
N VAL A 65 -6.64 8.20 16.18
CA VAL A 65 -6.66 7.75 17.59
C VAL A 65 -7.79 6.76 17.85
N GLU A 66 -8.99 6.95 17.27
CA GLU A 66 -10.09 5.98 17.33
C GLU A 66 -9.67 4.61 16.79
N HIS A 67 -8.88 4.56 15.71
CA HIS A 67 -8.41 3.30 15.13
C HIS A 67 -7.44 2.52 16.02
N LEU A 68 -6.81 3.16 17.01
CA LEU A 68 -6.00 2.45 18.01
C LEU A 68 -6.87 1.56 18.90
N ILE A 69 -8.08 2.00 19.22
CA ILE A 69 -9.07 1.26 20.05
C ILE A 69 -9.78 0.18 19.24
N LEU A 70 -10.04 0.45 17.95
CA LEU A 70 -10.78 -0.47 17.07
C LEU A 70 -9.93 -1.65 16.57
N SER A 71 -8.61 -1.65 16.81
CA SER A 71 -7.73 -2.76 16.45
C SER A 71 -7.73 -3.81 17.56
N GLU A 72 -8.07 -5.06 17.23
CA GLU A 72 -8.05 -6.17 18.20
C GLU A 72 -6.64 -6.45 18.73
N GLU A 73 -5.61 -6.20 17.91
CA GLU A 73 -4.20 -6.33 18.27
C GLU A 73 -3.81 -5.43 19.46
N ASN A 74 -4.52 -4.31 19.62
CA ASN A 74 -4.28 -3.35 20.69
C ASN A 74 -5.13 -3.61 21.94
N SER A 75 -6.05 -4.58 21.94
CA SER A 75 -6.99 -4.79 23.05
C SER A 75 -6.31 -5.09 24.39
N ASN A 76 -5.08 -5.64 24.34
CA ASN A 76 -4.28 -5.97 25.50
C ASN A 76 -3.24 -4.89 25.85
N ASN A 77 -3.21 -3.77 25.13
CA ASN A 77 -2.29 -2.67 25.43
C ASN A 77 -2.68 -2.03 26.77
N VAL A 78 -1.69 -1.80 27.63
CA VAL A 78 -1.88 -1.28 29.00
C VAL A 78 -2.49 0.13 29.04
N GLN A 79 -2.42 0.89 27.94
CA GLN A 79 -2.97 2.23 27.82
C GLN A 79 -4.29 2.28 27.03
N TYR A 80 -4.92 1.14 26.73
CA TYR A 80 -6.14 1.06 25.92
C TYR A 80 -7.25 1.97 26.46
N GLU A 81 -7.59 1.86 27.75
CA GLU A 81 -8.61 2.71 28.39
C GLU A 81 -8.22 4.19 28.36
N THR A 82 -6.94 4.51 28.56
CA THR A 82 -6.42 5.88 28.52
C THR A 82 -6.63 6.54 27.16
N VAL A 83 -6.50 5.78 26.06
CA VAL A 83 -6.79 6.28 24.71
C VAL A 83 -8.28 6.61 24.56
N GLY A 84 -9.17 5.81 25.15
CA GLY A 84 -10.59 6.12 25.24
C GLY A 84 -10.87 7.44 25.96
N ASP A 85 -10.20 7.70 27.07
CA ASP A 85 -10.33 8.96 27.82
C ASP A 85 -9.84 10.18 27.04
N ILE A 86 -8.78 10.05 26.25
CA ILE A 86 -8.27 11.11 25.37
C ILE A 86 -9.33 11.49 24.32
N LEU A 87 -10.04 10.50 23.77
CA LEU A 87 -11.08 10.73 22.76
C LEU A 87 -12.32 11.47 23.31
N ASN A 88 -12.54 11.47 24.62
CA ASN A 88 -13.60 12.27 25.25
C ASN A 88 -13.30 13.77 25.25
N GLN A 89 -12.08 14.18 24.86
CA GLN A 89 -11.64 15.57 24.86
C GLN A 89 -11.42 16.09 23.43
N SER A 90 -11.33 17.41 23.26
CA SER A 90 -11.00 18.02 21.97
C SER A 90 -9.52 17.88 21.67
N LEU A 91 -9.17 17.51 20.44
CA LEU A 91 -7.78 17.44 20.00
C LEU A 91 -7.37 18.66 19.16
N MET A 92 -8.24 19.70 19.09
CA MET A 92 -8.02 20.92 18.31
C MET A 92 -6.74 21.66 18.66
N ASP A 93 -6.32 21.60 19.93
CA ASP A 93 -5.16 22.35 20.42
C ASP A 93 -3.82 21.60 20.31
N SER A 94 -3.83 20.44 19.65
CA SER A 94 -2.64 19.64 19.35
C SER A 94 -1.64 20.38 18.46
N HIS A 95 -0.35 20.21 18.72
CA HIS A 95 0.77 20.69 17.92
C HIS A 95 1.55 19.51 17.36
N VAL A 96 1.85 19.53 16.07
CA VAL A 96 2.55 18.43 15.38
C VAL A 96 3.97 18.85 15.04
N TYR A 97 4.93 18.03 15.44
CA TYR A 97 6.34 18.15 15.14
C TYR A 97 6.77 16.95 14.29
N ARG A 98 7.79 17.15 13.44
CA ARG A 98 8.33 16.14 12.53
C ARG A 98 9.83 16.06 12.74
N GLU A 99 10.41 14.88 12.55
CA GLU A 99 11.85 14.64 12.68
C GLU A 99 12.41 15.21 13.99
N VAL A 100 11.79 14.87 15.12
CA VAL A 100 12.22 15.36 16.43
C VAL A 100 13.51 14.64 16.83
N LYS A 101 14.59 15.40 16.89
CA LYS A 101 15.91 14.88 17.22
C LYS A 101 16.01 14.49 18.70
N THR A 102 16.41 13.25 18.98
CA THR A 102 16.66 12.75 20.33
C THR A 102 18.09 13.02 20.78
N THR A 103 18.36 12.81 22.08
CA THR A 103 19.72 12.89 22.67
C THR A 103 20.71 11.91 22.03
N ASN A 104 20.23 10.79 21.49
CA ASN A 104 21.05 9.76 20.82
C ASN A 104 21.27 10.02 19.31
N ASN A 105 21.02 11.26 18.83
CA ASN A 105 21.10 11.63 17.40
C ASN A 105 20.17 10.81 16.48
N ARG A 106 19.10 10.25 17.02
CA ARG A 106 18.02 9.63 16.23
C ARG A 106 16.89 10.64 16.01
N PHE A 107 15.97 10.35 15.10
CA PHE A 107 14.88 11.24 14.74
C PHE A 107 13.55 10.49 14.89
N ILE A 108 12.69 11.00 15.75
CA ILE A 108 11.29 10.57 15.84
C ILE A 108 10.54 11.14 14.64
N ASP A 109 9.85 10.30 13.88
CA ASP A 109 9.17 10.72 12.65
C ASP A 109 8.11 11.79 12.90
N LEU A 110 7.22 11.55 13.87
CA LEU A 110 6.12 12.43 14.21
C LEU A 110 5.88 12.47 15.73
N LEU A 111 5.68 13.68 16.25
CA LEU A 111 5.34 13.91 17.65
C LEU A 111 4.18 14.88 17.74
N ILE A 112 3.10 14.49 18.42
CA ILE A 112 1.89 15.30 18.57
C ILE A 112 1.72 15.62 20.04
N VAL A 113 1.75 16.90 20.40
CA VAL A 113 1.65 17.37 21.79
C VAL A 113 0.36 18.14 21.99
N ASN A 114 -0.48 17.66 22.89
CA ASN A 114 -1.66 18.38 23.36
C ASN A 114 -1.47 18.78 24.83
N GLN A 115 -1.28 20.09 25.05
CA GLN A 115 -1.05 20.65 26.38
C GLN A 115 -2.29 20.62 27.27
N GLN A 116 -3.49 20.71 26.70
CA GLN A 116 -4.73 20.73 27.47
C GLN A 116 -5.03 19.36 28.08
N THR A 117 -4.90 18.31 27.28
CA THR A 117 -5.11 16.92 27.72
C THR A 117 -3.87 16.33 28.40
N LYS A 118 -2.74 17.07 28.41
CA LYS A 118 -1.42 16.58 28.80
C LYS A 118 -1.07 15.26 28.13
N THR A 119 -1.24 15.19 26.82
CA THR A 119 -1.00 13.98 26.03
C THR A 119 0.09 14.21 24.99
N VAL A 120 0.94 13.21 24.81
CA VAL A 120 1.91 13.12 23.72
C VAL A 120 1.60 11.87 22.91
N LEU A 121 1.38 12.01 21.60
CA LEU A 121 1.37 10.89 20.67
C LEU A 121 2.73 10.84 19.98
N LEU A 122 3.45 9.75 20.18
CA LEU A 122 4.75 9.48 19.58
C LEU A 122 4.51 8.49 18.44
N ILE A 123 4.79 8.84 17.20
CA ILE A 123 4.57 7.96 16.05
C ILE A 123 5.91 7.69 15.37
N GLU A 124 6.30 6.42 15.31
CA GLU A 124 7.34 5.92 14.42
C GLU A 124 6.68 5.38 13.15
N ASN A 125 7.14 5.83 11.99
CA ASN A 125 6.51 5.56 10.70
C ASN A 125 7.41 4.66 9.83
N LYS A 126 6.98 3.43 9.61
CA LYS A 126 7.69 2.43 8.79
C LYS A 126 6.85 2.05 7.58
N PHE A 127 7.16 2.64 6.43
CA PHE A 127 6.48 2.31 5.19
C PHE A 127 7.19 1.19 4.40
N TYR A 128 8.52 1.15 4.49
CA TYR A 128 9.36 0.21 3.73
C TYR A 128 10.43 -0.47 4.59
N SER A 129 10.92 0.23 5.61
CA SER A 129 11.97 -0.26 6.48
C SER A 129 11.38 -0.98 7.68
N THR A 130 12.08 -2.00 8.15
CA THR A 130 11.77 -2.61 9.43
C THR A 130 12.31 -1.77 10.58
N GLU A 131 11.86 -2.06 11.79
CA GLU A 131 12.38 -1.46 13.01
C GLU A 131 13.92 -1.52 13.10
N SER A 132 14.55 -0.41 13.50
CA SER A 132 15.97 -0.42 13.86
C SER A 132 16.17 -0.89 15.30
N LYS A 133 17.28 -1.57 15.57
CA LYS A 133 17.56 -2.12 16.90
C LYS A 133 17.52 -1.04 18.01
N ASP A 134 16.79 -1.34 19.08
CA ASP A 134 16.61 -0.51 20.28
C ASP A 134 16.01 0.88 19.98
N GLN A 135 15.39 1.07 18.81
CA GLN A 135 14.88 2.38 18.36
C GLN A 135 13.67 2.84 19.16
N LEU A 136 12.71 1.94 19.38
CA LEU A 136 11.45 2.27 20.04
C LEU A 136 11.64 2.61 21.53
N ASP A 137 12.52 1.89 22.21
CA ASP A 137 12.87 2.13 23.61
C ASP A 137 13.56 3.49 23.80
N ASP A 138 14.52 3.81 22.93
CA ASP A 138 15.22 5.10 22.95
C ASP A 138 14.24 6.27 22.82
N TYR A 139 13.26 6.15 21.92
CA TYR A 139 12.27 7.19 21.70
C TYR A 139 11.33 7.36 22.88
N LEU A 140 10.87 6.24 23.45
CA LEU A 140 9.99 6.28 24.60
C LEU A 140 10.68 6.89 25.82
N ASN A 141 11.93 6.49 26.10
CA ASN A 141 12.73 7.04 27.19
C ASN A 141 12.96 8.55 27.01
N PHE A 142 13.31 8.99 25.80
CA PHE A 142 13.52 10.41 25.50
C PHE A 142 12.25 11.24 25.72
N ILE A 143 11.08 10.75 25.29
CA ILE A 143 9.81 11.46 25.46
C ILE A 143 9.36 11.46 26.92
N ASP A 144 9.56 10.36 27.66
CA ASP A 144 9.25 10.26 29.10
C ASP A 144 10.06 11.27 29.93
N GLU A 145 11.36 11.42 29.63
CA GLU A 145 12.20 12.42 30.28
C GLU A 145 11.82 13.86 29.91
N THR A 146 11.42 14.09 28.66
CA THR A 146 11.11 15.42 28.12
C THR A 146 9.75 15.94 28.58
N PHE A 147 8.73 15.07 28.64
CA PHE A 147 7.35 15.43 28.94
C PHE A 147 6.89 14.78 30.25
N LYS A 148 7.52 15.20 31.35
CA LYS A 148 7.12 14.77 32.69
C LYS A 148 5.65 15.13 32.95
N ASP A 149 4.92 14.21 33.57
CA ASP A 149 3.49 14.32 33.89
C ASP A 149 2.55 14.32 32.67
N PHE A 150 3.02 13.96 31.47
CA PHE A 150 2.18 13.73 30.31
C PHE A 150 1.87 12.24 30.15
N THR A 151 0.68 11.96 29.64
CA THR A 151 0.36 10.64 29.11
C THR A 151 1.01 10.49 27.74
N ILE A 152 1.90 9.52 27.61
CA ILE A 152 2.58 9.22 26.35
C ILE A 152 1.91 8.01 25.71
N ILE A 153 1.38 8.19 24.50
CA ILE A 153 0.81 7.12 23.68
C ILE A 153 1.77 6.87 22.51
N PRO A 154 2.65 5.85 22.61
CA PRO A 154 3.52 5.48 21.52
C PRO A 154 2.77 4.65 20.47
N ILE A 155 3.01 4.92 19.19
CA ILE A 155 2.29 4.35 18.05
C ILE A 155 3.33 3.91 17.02
N TYR A 156 3.23 2.66 16.58
CA TYR A 156 4.06 2.09 15.53
C TYR A 156 3.20 1.94 14.28
N LEU A 157 3.40 2.85 13.32
CA LEU A 157 2.65 2.90 12.08
C LEU A 157 3.41 2.12 10.99
N THR A 158 2.84 1.00 10.54
CA THR A 158 3.46 0.14 9.52
C THR A 158 2.54 -0.12 8.33
N LEU A 159 3.08 -0.64 7.22
CA LEU A 159 2.26 -1.01 6.07
C LEU A 159 1.30 -2.15 6.42
N ASP A 160 1.83 -3.23 7.01
CA ASP A 160 1.15 -4.52 7.16
C ASP A 160 0.83 -4.92 8.62
N GLY A 161 1.00 -3.99 9.58
CA GLY A 161 0.70 -4.27 10.99
C GLY A 161 1.77 -5.08 11.72
N GLU A 162 3.04 -4.93 11.32
CA GLU A 162 4.17 -5.57 12.01
C GLU A 162 4.15 -5.23 13.52
N GLU A 163 4.37 -6.25 14.36
CA GLU A 163 4.45 -6.06 15.80
C GLU A 163 5.72 -5.29 16.19
N PRO A 164 5.63 -4.24 17.02
CA PRO A 164 6.79 -3.54 17.54
C PRO A 164 7.56 -4.41 18.53
N THR A 165 8.89 -4.24 18.60
CA THR A 165 9.70 -4.94 19.62
C THR A 165 9.32 -4.50 21.04
N ASN A 166 8.89 -3.25 21.21
CA ASN A 166 8.35 -2.73 22.48
C ASN A 166 6.82 -2.77 22.47
N LYS A 167 6.25 -3.63 23.33
CA LYS A 167 4.79 -3.86 23.47
C LYS A 167 3.98 -2.69 24.03
N GLN A 168 4.63 -1.61 24.48
CA GLN A 168 3.92 -0.39 24.89
C GLN A 168 3.37 0.35 23.66
N TYR A 169 3.99 0.19 22.49
CA TYR A 169 3.52 0.81 21.26
C TYR A 169 2.19 0.20 20.80
N PHE A 170 1.24 1.07 20.47
CA PHE A 170 0.06 0.69 19.73
C PHE A 170 0.42 0.38 18.29
N ILE A 171 -0.17 -0.67 17.74
CA ILE A 171 -0.05 -1.01 16.32
C ILE A 171 -1.07 -0.17 15.54
N LEU A 172 -0.62 0.47 14.48
CA LEU A 172 -1.46 1.16 13.51
C LEU A 172 -1.00 0.79 12.09
N THR A 173 -1.94 0.66 11.16
CA THR A 173 -1.61 0.28 9.78
C THR A 173 -1.95 1.37 8.78
N TYR A 174 -1.22 1.40 7.66
CA TYR A 174 -1.56 2.28 6.53
C TYR A 174 -2.90 1.92 5.88
N GLU A 175 -3.42 0.70 6.06
CA GLU A 175 -4.79 0.35 5.68
C GLU A 175 -5.80 1.20 6.48
N ARG A 176 -5.58 1.39 7.79
CA ARG A 176 -6.43 2.30 8.58
C ARG A 176 -6.31 3.74 8.08
N ILE A 177 -5.09 4.20 7.78
CA ILE A 177 -4.87 5.54 7.20
C ILE A 177 -5.63 5.73 5.88
N GLU A 178 -5.56 4.75 4.97
CA GLU A 178 -6.31 4.75 3.70
C GLU A 178 -7.82 4.83 3.96
N SER A 179 -8.35 4.05 4.91
CA SER A 179 -9.78 4.09 5.20
C SER A 179 -10.25 5.46 5.74
N ILE A 180 -9.41 6.14 6.54
CA ILE A 180 -9.68 7.52 7.01
C ILE A 180 -9.66 8.49 5.81
N LEU A 181 -8.65 8.40 4.93
CA LEU A 181 -8.56 9.23 3.74
C LEU A 181 -9.77 9.05 2.83
N HIS A 182 -10.21 7.80 2.62
CA HIS A 182 -11.40 7.49 1.85
C HIS A 182 -12.66 8.14 2.45
N ALA A 183 -12.83 8.04 3.77
CA ALA A 183 -13.93 8.70 4.47
C ALA A 183 -13.87 10.24 4.33
N VAL A 184 -12.67 10.83 4.39
CA VAL A 184 -12.47 12.27 4.16
C VAL A 184 -12.94 12.67 2.76
N LEU A 185 -12.50 11.95 1.73
CA LEU A 185 -12.88 12.23 0.34
C LEU A 185 -14.41 12.11 0.13
N MET A 186 -15.06 11.17 0.81
CA MET A 186 -16.51 11.03 0.72
C MET A 186 -17.29 12.12 1.46
N LEU A 187 -16.85 12.51 2.66
CA LEU A 187 -17.64 13.35 3.58
C LEU A 187 -17.32 14.84 3.45
N TYR A 188 -16.12 15.20 3.02
CA TYR A 188 -15.61 16.57 3.06
C TYR A 188 -15.45 17.21 1.69
N LYS A 189 -15.89 16.56 0.61
CA LYS A 189 -15.73 17.06 -0.77
C LYS A 189 -16.15 18.52 -0.95
N ASP A 190 -17.29 18.91 -0.38
CA ASP A 190 -17.83 20.27 -0.50
C ASP A 190 -17.34 21.23 0.61
N GLN A 191 -16.54 20.74 1.56
CA GLN A 191 -16.06 21.50 2.74
C GLN A 191 -14.59 21.90 2.64
N ILE A 192 -13.78 21.17 1.87
CA ILE A 192 -12.37 21.48 1.61
C ILE A 192 -12.18 22.02 0.20
N SER A 193 -11.10 22.77 -0.04
CA SER A 193 -10.82 23.28 -1.38
C SER A 193 -10.48 22.16 -2.36
N ASP A 194 -10.77 22.36 -3.66
CA ASP A 194 -10.46 21.40 -4.73
C ASP A 194 -8.97 20.99 -4.74
N ASN A 195 -8.06 21.92 -4.43
CA ASN A 195 -6.62 21.64 -4.37
C ASN A 195 -6.28 20.69 -3.22
N VAL A 196 -6.89 20.89 -2.04
CA VAL A 196 -6.73 20.01 -0.87
C VAL A 196 -7.35 18.66 -1.16
N TYR A 197 -8.57 18.64 -1.70
CA TYR A 197 -9.24 17.40 -2.11
C TYR A 197 -8.38 16.60 -3.08
N LYS A 198 -7.86 17.25 -4.13
CA LYS A 198 -7.04 16.61 -5.14
C LYS A 198 -5.73 16.06 -4.57
N PHE A 199 -5.09 16.79 -3.65
CA PHE A 199 -3.89 16.32 -2.98
C PHE A 199 -4.14 15.09 -2.10
N ILE A 200 -5.26 15.07 -1.37
CA ILE A 200 -5.69 13.92 -0.56
C ILE A 200 -6.03 12.73 -1.47
N GLU A 201 -6.71 12.97 -2.59
CA GLU A 201 -7.03 11.96 -3.59
C GLU A 201 -5.76 11.34 -4.20
N ASP A 202 -4.79 12.16 -4.57
CA ASP A 202 -3.49 11.72 -5.08
C ASP A 202 -2.76 10.85 -4.05
N TYR A 203 -2.79 11.22 -2.76
CA TYR A 203 -2.19 10.41 -1.70
C TYR A 203 -2.93 9.09 -1.47
N ASN A 204 -4.26 9.14 -1.45
CA ASN A 204 -5.10 7.97 -1.31
C ASN A 204 -4.87 6.98 -2.46
N GLN A 205 -4.69 7.46 -3.69
CA GLN A 205 -4.35 6.63 -4.83
C GLN A 205 -3.00 5.91 -4.63
N VAL A 206 -1.97 6.63 -4.16
CA VAL A 206 -0.64 6.01 -3.89
C VAL A 206 -0.75 4.90 -2.85
N LEU A 207 -1.54 5.10 -1.78
CA LEU A 207 -1.76 4.05 -0.78
C LEU A 207 -2.58 2.87 -1.34
N LYS A 208 -3.66 3.14 -2.07
CA LYS A 208 -4.49 2.11 -2.70
C LYS A 208 -3.70 1.19 -3.62
N GLU A 209 -2.76 1.73 -4.38
CA GLU A 209 -1.91 0.94 -5.27
C GLU A 209 -0.99 -0.03 -4.52
N LYS A 210 -0.75 0.17 -3.22
CA LYS A 210 -0.03 -0.78 -2.37
C LYS A 210 -0.93 -1.92 -1.87
N PHE A 211 -2.15 -1.62 -1.45
CA PHE A 211 -3.06 -2.61 -0.86
C PHE A 211 -3.92 -3.36 -1.87
N TYR A 212 -4.33 -2.68 -2.93
CA TYR A 212 -5.28 -3.17 -3.91
C TYR A 212 -4.64 -3.10 -5.29
N PRO A 213 -3.82 -4.10 -5.66
CA PRO A 213 -3.30 -4.20 -7.01
C PRO A 213 -4.46 -4.18 -8.00
N ASN A 214 -4.43 -3.27 -8.97
CA ASN A 214 -5.51 -3.12 -9.94
C ASN A 214 -5.60 -4.40 -10.78
N GLN A 215 -6.64 -5.20 -10.52
CA GLN A 215 -6.81 -6.51 -11.14
C GLN A 215 -6.87 -6.41 -12.66
N THR A 216 -7.51 -5.37 -13.20
CA THR A 216 -7.56 -5.12 -14.64
C THR A 216 -6.16 -4.88 -15.19
N GLN A 217 -5.35 -4.02 -14.55
CA GLN A 217 -3.97 -3.76 -14.98
C GLN A 217 -3.10 -5.03 -14.95
N ILE A 218 -3.25 -5.88 -13.92
CA ILE A 218 -2.51 -7.15 -13.84
C ILE A 218 -2.89 -8.09 -14.98
N LEU A 219 -4.19 -8.24 -15.27
CA LEU A 219 -4.65 -9.08 -16.37
C LEU A 219 -4.13 -8.56 -17.72
N GLN A 220 -4.16 -7.25 -17.94
CA GLN A 220 -3.56 -6.61 -19.12
C GLN A 220 -2.06 -6.88 -19.20
N ALA A 221 -1.32 -6.74 -18.09
CA ALA A 221 0.11 -7.04 -18.05
C ALA A 221 0.43 -8.50 -18.40
N ILE A 222 -0.37 -9.46 -17.92
CA ILE A 222 -0.22 -10.89 -18.25
C ILE A 222 -0.49 -11.14 -19.73
N GLU A 223 -1.55 -10.55 -20.29
CA GLU A 223 -1.88 -10.67 -21.71
C GLU A 223 -0.76 -10.12 -22.59
N ILE A 224 -0.28 -8.91 -22.29
CA ILE A 224 0.82 -8.26 -23.01
C ILE A 224 2.09 -9.12 -22.92
N TYR A 225 2.46 -9.58 -21.72
CA TYR A 225 3.67 -10.38 -21.53
C TYR A 225 3.58 -11.71 -22.30
N ARG A 226 2.40 -12.35 -22.36
CA ARG A 226 2.20 -13.57 -23.17
C ARG A 226 2.36 -13.31 -24.67
N ASN A 227 1.76 -12.24 -25.16
CA ASN A 227 1.76 -11.92 -26.60
C ASN A 227 3.10 -11.36 -27.10
N HIS A 228 3.85 -10.67 -26.23
CA HIS A 228 5.07 -9.94 -26.58
C HIS A 228 6.29 -10.33 -25.72
N LYS A 229 6.32 -11.57 -25.21
CA LYS A 229 7.33 -12.04 -24.24
C LYS A 229 8.76 -11.69 -24.63
N GLN A 230 9.16 -12.10 -25.84
CA GLN A 230 10.53 -11.90 -26.34
C GLN A 230 10.90 -10.42 -26.42
N THR A 231 9.95 -9.57 -26.81
CA THR A 231 10.13 -8.11 -26.90
C THR A 231 10.28 -7.50 -25.50
N ILE A 232 9.42 -7.85 -24.56
CA ILE A 232 9.48 -7.34 -23.18
C ILE A 232 10.79 -7.77 -22.50
N GLU A 233 11.16 -9.04 -22.61
CA GLU A 233 12.42 -9.55 -22.04
C GLU A 233 13.64 -8.85 -22.64
N GLY A 234 13.67 -8.67 -23.97
CA GLY A 234 14.73 -7.93 -24.65
C GLY A 234 14.82 -6.46 -24.22
N LEU A 235 13.68 -5.78 -24.00
CA LEU A 235 13.65 -4.40 -23.50
C LEU A 235 14.17 -4.28 -22.06
N ILE A 236 13.93 -5.27 -21.20
CA ILE A 236 14.39 -5.28 -19.81
C ILE A 236 15.91 -5.50 -19.73
N GLU A 237 16.46 -6.38 -20.57
CA GLU A 237 17.90 -6.61 -20.67
C GLU A 237 18.67 -5.34 -21.08
N GLU A 238 18.04 -4.47 -21.86
CA GLU A 238 18.61 -3.20 -22.32
C GLU A 238 18.44 -2.01 -21.35
N SER A 239 18.17 -2.28 -20.07
CA SER A 239 17.86 -1.29 -19.02
C SER A 239 18.52 0.10 -19.20
N PRO A 240 17.72 1.20 -19.13
CA PRO A 240 18.18 2.56 -19.42
C PRO A 240 19.24 3.10 -18.44
N ALA A 241 19.45 2.43 -17.30
CA ALA A 241 20.41 2.83 -16.27
C ALA A 241 21.87 2.95 -16.78
N LEU A 242 22.23 2.23 -17.85
CA LEU A 242 23.56 2.30 -18.47
C LEU A 242 23.61 3.20 -19.71
N LYS A 243 22.46 3.44 -20.37
CA LYS A 243 22.38 4.18 -21.64
C LYS A 243 22.14 5.68 -21.47
N GLN A 244 21.58 6.15 -20.34
CA GLN A 244 21.31 7.59 -20.14
C GLN A 244 22.56 8.50 -20.12
N LEU A 245 23.74 7.95 -19.84
CA LEU A 245 25.00 8.71 -19.83
C LEU A 245 25.67 8.82 -21.22
N HIS A 246 25.28 7.95 -22.14
CA HIS A 246 25.77 7.94 -23.52
C HIS A 246 24.56 8.25 -24.39
N PHE A 247 24.38 9.49 -24.83
CA PHE A 247 23.24 9.93 -25.67
C PHE A 247 23.02 9.02 -26.91
N GLU A 248 22.41 7.86 -26.71
CA GLU A 248 22.05 6.91 -27.74
C GLU A 248 20.83 7.48 -28.45
N SER A 249 20.91 7.59 -29.77
CA SER A 249 19.81 8.07 -30.60
C SER A 249 19.22 6.91 -31.38
N GLY A 250 17.89 6.87 -31.51
CA GLY A 250 17.21 5.83 -32.27
C GLY A 250 15.84 5.50 -31.71
N TYR A 251 14.98 4.93 -32.56
CA TYR A 251 13.60 4.61 -32.21
C TYR A 251 13.48 3.71 -30.97
N GLN A 252 14.36 2.72 -30.84
CA GLN A 252 14.37 1.80 -29.71
C GLN A 252 14.67 2.50 -28.38
N PHE A 253 15.62 3.45 -28.36
CA PHE A 253 15.93 4.24 -27.17
C PHE A 253 14.74 5.11 -26.77
N GLU A 254 14.15 5.83 -27.73
CA GLU A 254 12.95 6.66 -27.50
C GLU A 254 11.77 5.82 -27.01
N PHE A 255 11.60 4.61 -27.57
CA PHE A 255 10.57 3.67 -27.14
C PHE A 255 10.77 3.24 -25.68
N ILE A 256 11.99 2.83 -25.31
CA ILE A 256 12.33 2.46 -23.93
C ILE A 256 12.03 3.63 -23.00
N MET A 257 12.53 4.83 -23.31
CA MET A 257 12.34 6.01 -22.45
C MET A 257 10.87 6.39 -22.28
N LYS A 258 10.05 6.26 -23.33
CA LYS A 258 8.63 6.58 -23.31
C LYS A 258 7.80 5.56 -22.53
N TYR A 259 8.13 4.28 -22.62
CA TYR A 259 7.30 3.19 -22.11
C TYR A 259 7.90 2.44 -20.93
N TRP A 260 9.03 2.90 -20.37
CA TRP A 260 9.82 2.16 -19.38
C TRP A 260 8.99 1.68 -18.19
N ASP A 261 8.21 2.56 -17.57
CA ASP A 261 7.41 2.20 -16.39
C ASP A 261 6.36 1.13 -16.71
N THR A 262 5.78 1.19 -17.92
CA THR A 262 4.85 0.16 -18.39
C THR A 262 5.56 -1.15 -18.70
N ILE A 263 6.74 -1.12 -19.32
CA ILE A 263 7.56 -2.31 -19.58
C ILE A 263 7.95 -2.97 -18.25
N GLN A 264 8.38 -2.18 -17.25
CA GLN A 264 8.69 -2.69 -15.92
C GLN A 264 7.47 -3.29 -15.23
N TYR A 265 6.31 -2.62 -15.33
CA TYR A 265 5.05 -3.13 -14.78
C TYR A 265 4.66 -4.46 -15.44
N VAL A 266 4.69 -4.54 -16.77
CA VAL A 266 4.41 -5.76 -17.54
C VAL A 266 5.38 -6.87 -17.16
N ASN A 267 6.68 -6.58 -17.05
CA ASN A 267 7.65 -7.59 -16.64
C ASN A 267 7.41 -8.08 -15.20
N LYS A 268 7.15 -7.17 -14.26
CA LYS A 268 6.91 -7.49 -12.85
C LYS A 268 5.64 -8.32 -12.64
N HIS A 269 4.55 -7.97 -13.31
CA HIS A 269 3.24 -8.57 -13.08
C HIS A 269 2.85 -9.63 -14.11
N GLY A 270 3.37 -9.54 -15.33
CA GLY A 270 3.09 -10.49 -16.41
C GLY A 270 3.82 -11.82 -16.29
N GLN A 271 4.95 -11.84 -15.57
CA GLN A 271 5.63 -13.08 -15.15
C GLN A 271 4.87 -13.85 -14.06
N ASN A 272 3.75 -13.34 -13.55
CA ASN A 272 2.99 -14.03 -12.52
C ASN A 272 2.33 -15.30 -13.11
N ILE A 273 3.05 -16.41 -12.95
CA ILE A 273 2.71 -17.74 -13.44
C ILE A 273 1.48 -18.33 -12.73
N LEU A 274 1.00 -17.73 -11.62
CA LEU A 274 -0.03 -18.34 -10.76
C LEU A 274 -1.30 -18.73 -11.52
N SER A 275 -1.85 -17.84 -12.35
CA SER A 275 -3.06 -18.18 -13.13
C SER A 275 -2.82 -19.33 -14.10
N TYR A 276 -1.68 -19.31 -14.77
CA TYR A 276 -1.34 -20.31 -15.77
C TYR A 276 -1.02 -21.66 -15.12
N SER A 277 -0.21 -21.68 -14.07
CA SER A 277 0.04 -22.88 -13.27
C SER A 277 -1.24 -23.44 -12.68
N PHE A 278 -2.17 -22.57 -12.29
CA PHE A 278 -3.48 -23.01 -11.82
C PHE A 278 -4.31 -23.64 -12.94
N GLU A 279 -4.37 -23.06 -14.13
CA GLU A 279 -5.03 -23.68 -15.30
C GLU A 279 -4.43 -25.05 -15.63
N GLN A 280 -3.09 -25.16 -15.64
CA GLN A 280 -2.41 -26.43 -15.89
C GLN A 280 -2.69 -27.46 -14.78
N PHE A 281 -2.69 -27.03 -13.52
CA PHE A 281 -3.08 -27.87 -12.38
C PHE A 281 -4.51 -28.38 -12.53
N ILE A 282 -5.46 -27.52 -12.92
CA ILE A 282 -6.86 -27.91 -13.15
C ILE A 282 -6.95 -28.95 -14.28
N GLN A 283 -6.23 -28.73 -15.38
CA GLN A 283 -6.21 -29.69 -16.49
C GLN A 283 -5.60 -31.04 -16.07
N GLN A 284 -4.52 -31.04 -15.29
CA GLN A 284 -3.84 -32.27 -14.88
C GLN A 284 -4.61 -33.06 -13.82
N GLN A 285 -5.20 -32.37 -12.84
CA GLN A 285 -5.81 -33.02 -11.68
C GLN A 285 -7.31 -33.26 -11.84
N PHE A 286 -7.99 -32.46 -12.65
CA PHE A 286 -9.45 -32.50 -12.80
C PHE A 286 -9.90 -32.67 -14.25
N ASP A 287 -8.98 -32.85 -15.21
CA ASP A 287 -9.27 -32.98 -16.65
C ASP A 287 -10.13 -31.82 -17.21
N GLY A 288 -10.05 -30.65 -16.57
CA GLY A 288 -10.88 -29.49 -16.89
C GLY A 288 -12.37 -29.60 -16.49
N GLN A 289 -12.77 -30.67 -15.79
CA GLN A 289 -14.16 -30.95 -15.41
C GLN A 289 -14.54 -30.37 -14.04
N VAL A 290 -13.99 -29.22 -13.68
CA VAL A 290 -14.25 -28.56 -12.39
C VAL A 290 -14.53 -27.09 -12.64
N HIS A 291 -15.46 -26.50 -11.88
CA HIS A 291 -15.68 -25.06 -11.95
C HIS A 291 -14.49 -24.33 -11.32
N TYR A 292 -13.83 -23.47 -12.08
CA TYR A 292 -12.66 -22.73 -11.61
C TYR A 292 -12.60 -21.31 -12.16
N LYS A 293 -11.88 -20.45 -11.47
CA LYS A 293 -11.42 -19.14 -11.95
C LYS A 293 -9.92 -19.05 -11.72
N ALA A 294 -9.17 -19.19 -12.80
CA ALA A 294 -7.75 -18.87 -12.78
C ALA A 294 -7.60 -17.37 -12.55
N HIS A 295 -6.89 -17.00 -11.50
CA HIS A 295 -6.69 -15.61 -11.10
C HIS A 295 -5.23 -15.40 -10.72
N PRO A 296 -4.62 -14.24 -11.04
CA PRO A 296 -3.20 -14.04 -10.82
C PRO A 296 -2.81 -13.87 -9.36
N THR A 297 -3.79 -13.63 -8.49
CA THR A 297 -3.54 -13.46 -7.04
C THR A 297 -4.43 -14.32 -6.15
N VAL A 298 -5.58 -14.77 -6.64
CA VAL A 298 -6.59 -15.50 -5.85
C VAL A 298 -7.27 -16.58 -6.70
N PRO A 299 -6.49 -17.50 -7.30
CA PRO A 299 -7.07 -18.57 -8.09
C PRO A 299 -8.01 -19.40 -7.21
N ASN A 300 -9.15 -19.81 -7.76
CA ASN A 300 -10.12 -20.58 -7.00
C ASN A 300 -10.74 -21.68 -7.86
N LEU A 301 -11.13 -22.77 -7.21
CA LEU A 301 -11.85 -23.88 -7.81
C LEU A 301 -12.95 -24.34 -6.85
N LEU A 302 -14.03 -24.86 -7.40
CA LEU A 302 -15.12 -25.51 -6.69
C LEU A 302 -15.05 -27.01 -6.99
N PRO A 303 -14.64 -27.85 -6.03
CA PRO A 303 -14.54 -29.30 -6.26
C PRO A 303 -15.90 -29.89 -6.67
N PRO A 304 -15.94 -30.94 -7.51
CA PRO A 304 -17.19 -31.57 -7.96
C PRO A 304 -18.08 -32.04 -6.80
N GLU A 305 -17.48 -32.47 -5.69
CA GLU A 305 -18.16 -32.91 -4.47
C GLU A 305 -19.02 -31.80 -3.83
N TRP A 306 -18.78 -30.54 -4.17
CA TRP A 306 -19.40 -29.36 -3.56
C TRP A 306 -20.42 -28.67 -4.47
N GLU A 307 -20.71 -29.23 -5.66
CA GLU A 307 -21.72 -28.70 -6.59
C GLU A 307 -23.10 -28.50 -5.93
N GLN A 308 -23.46 -29.34 -4.94
CA GLN A 308 -24.75 -29.21 -4.24
C GLN A 308 -24.88 -27.91 -3.42
N ILE A 309 -23.76 -27.29 -3.03
CA ILE A 309 -23.72 -26.05 -2.24
C ILE A 309 -23.85 -24.81 -3.14
N SER A 310 -23.62 -24.93 -4.46
CA SER A 310 -23.75 -23.83 -5.43
C SER A 310 -25.19 -23.29 -5.59
N ARG A 311 -26.19 -23.98 -5.03
CA ARG A 311 -27.62 -23.62 -5.10
C ARG A 311 -28.04 -22.52 -4.12
N PHE A 312 -27.15 -22.06 -3.23
CA PHE A 312 -27.43 -20.95 -2.33
C PHE A 312 -27.17 -19.60 -3.03
N PRO A 313 -28.13 -18.65 -3.04
CA PRO A 313 -27.93 -17.36 -3.68
C PRO A 313 -26.88 -16.55 -2.91
N VAL A 314 -25.80 -16.18 -3.60
CA VAL A 314 -24.71 -15.35 -3.07
C VAL A 314 -24.95 -13.89 -3.46
N LYS A 315 -24.72 -12.97 -2.53
CA LYS A 315 -24.97 -11.52 -2.70
C LYS A 315 -23.97 -10.81 -3.63
N GLU A 316 -22.80 -11.39 -3.88
CA GLU A 316 -21.74 -10.80 -4.71
C GLU A 316 -20.98 -11.86 -5.52
N ALA A 317 -20.68 -11.55 -6.78
CA ALA A 317 -20.05 -12.48 -7.73
C ALA A 317 -18.59 -12.86 -7.41
N ASN A 318 -17.96 -12.18 -6.45
CA ASN A 318 -16.56 -12.39 -6.07
C ASN A 318 -16.37 -13.06 -4.69
N TYR A 319 -17.46 -13.37 -3.98
CA TYR A 319 -17.41 -13.90 -2.63
C TYR A 319 -17.87 -15.35 -2.60
N TRP A 320 -16.92 -16.29 -2.71
CA TRP A 320 -17.21 -17.70 -2.54
C TRP A 320 -17.22 -17.99 -1.04
N LEU A 321 -18.44 -18.06 -0.49
CA LEU A 321 -18.84 -18.60 0.81
C LEU A 321 -17.66 -19.15 1.62
N GLY A 322 -17.29 -18.51 2.74
CA GLY A 322 -16.19 -18.86 3.67
C GLY A 322 -16.14 -20.32 4.14
N LYS A 323 -15.93 -21.20 3.17
CA LYS A 323 -16.02 -22.65 3.12
C LYS A 323 -15.14 -23.14 1.98
N GLY A 324 -15.06 -22.43 0.85
CA GLY A 324 -14.19 -22.83 -0.27
C GLY A 324 -12.70 -22.70 0.04
N LEU A 325 -11.91 -23.65 -0.45
CA LEU A 325 -10.49 -23.77 -0.20
C LEU A 325 -9.69 -22.75 -1.03
N ILE A 326 -9.27 -21.63 -0.43
CA ILE A 326 -8.24 -20.73 -0.99
C ILE A 326 -6.91 -21.49 -0.95
N VAL A 327 -6.42 -21.95 -2.10
CA VAL A 327 -5.07 -22.50 -2.19
C VAL A 327 -4.08 -21.35 -2.20
N GLY A 328 -3.54 -21.01 -1.02
CA GLY A 328 -2.30 -20.25 -0.92
C GLY A 328 -1.15 -21.16 -1.36
N LEU A 329 -0.67 -21.03 -2.60
CA LEU A 329 0.53 -21.74 -3.04
C LEU A 329 1.76 -21.08 -2.39
N ASN A 330 2.18 -21.63 -1.25
CA ASN A 330 3.45 -21.25 -0.63
C ASN A 330 4.61 -21.81 -1.47
N LYS A 331 5.71 -21.05 -1.58
CA LYS A 331 6.87 -21.26 -2.48
C LYS A 331 7.59 -22.62 -2.38
N GLN A 332 7.15 -23.51 -1.50
CA GLN A 332 7.82 -24.76 -1.13
C GLN A 332 7.35 -25.99 -1.93
N MET A 333 6.31 -25.86 -2.76
CA MET A 333 5.81 -26.97 -3.61
C MET A 333 6.45 -27.04 -5.01
N ILE A 334 7.45 -26.22 -5.32
CA ILE A 334 8.23 -26.31 -6.58
C ILE A 334 9.51 -27.10 -6.31
N VAL A 335 9.40 -28.37 -5.91
CA VAL A 335 10.54 -29.30 -5.90
C VAL A 335 10.18 -30.67 -6.48
N ASP A 336 8.90 -31.07 -6.50
CA ASP A 336 8.52 -32.43 -6.90
C ASP A 336 7.90 -32.54 -8.30
N CYS A 337 8.24 -31.64 -9.22
CA CYS A 337 7.91 -31.79 -10.65
C CYS A 337 9.13 -31.45 -11.52
N VAL A 338 10.08 -32.38 -11.57
CA VAL A 338 11.03 -32.56 -12.68
C VAL A 338 10.94 -33.99 -13.15
#